data_AF-A0A6L3MJM9-F1
#
_entry.id   AF-A0A6L3MJM9-F1
#
_cell.length_a   1.000
_cell.length_b   1.000
_cell.length_c   1.000
_cell.angle_alpha   90.00
_cell.angle_beta   90.00
_cell.angle_gamma   90.00
#
_symmetry.space_group_name_H-M   'P 1'
#
loop_
_entity.id
_entity.type
_entity.pdbx_description
1 polymer ?
#
loop_
_entity_poly.entity_id
_entity_poly.type
_entity_poly.pdbx_seq_one_letter_code
_entity_poly.pdbx_strand_id
1 'polypeptide(L)' 'MTNDMQAASGCPFHQKDGGQTSLASTNNSDWWPNALNLDILSQHDKKTNPMDPDFDYAAAFKSL' A
#
# COMPACT_ATOMS: atom_id res chain seq x y z
N MET A 1 -9.41 -30.74 -16.19
CA MET A 1 -8.37 -29.92 -15.54
C MET A 1 -8.96 -28.55 -15.34
N THR A 2 -9.67 -28.34 -14.23
CA THR A 2 -10.23 -27.02 -13.92
C THR A 2 -9.77 -26.74 -12.50
N ASN A 3 -8.81 -25.83 -12.38
CA ASN A 3 -8.27 -25.41 -11.10
C ASN A 3 -8.80 -23.99 -10.84
N ASP A 4 -9.73 -23.91 -9.90
CA ASP A 4 -10.16 -22.69 -9.23
C ASP A 4 -8.96 -21.95 -8.61
N MET A 5 -8.95 -20.61 -8.72
CA MET A 5 -8.49 -19.62 -7.73
C MET A 5 -8.12 -18.29 -8.41
N GLN A 6 -8.96 -17.26 -8.26
CA GLN A 6 -8.63 -15.89 -7.83
C GLN A 6 -9.83 -14.96 -8.09
N ALA A 7 -10.80 -15.00 -7.18
CA ALA A 7 -11.74 -13.89 -6.95
C ALA A 7 -11.62 -13.41 -5.50
N ALA A 8 -10.38 -13.29 -5.01
CA ALA A 8 -10.09 -12.68 -3.72
C ALA A 8 -9.32 -11.39 -4.02
N SER A 9 -9.91 -10.25 -3.64
CA SER A 9 -9.36 -8.88 -3.68
C SER A 9 -9.20 -8.14 -5.01
N GLY A 10 -9.88 -8.53 -6.09
CA GLY A 10 -10.06 -7.64 -7.25
C GLY A 10 -11.36 -6.85 -7.12
N CYS A 11 -11.33 -5.54 -6.82
CA CYS A 11 -12.58 -4.76 -6.81
C CYS A 11 -13.21 -4.78 -8.23
N PRO A 12 -14.48 -5.20 -8.36
CA PRO A 12 -15.10 -5.52 -9.65
C PRO A 12 -15.47 -4.27 -10.48
N PHE A 13 -15.20 -3.07 -9.99
CA PHE A 13 -15.53 -1.79 -10.63
C PHE A 13 -14.31 -1.03 -11.18
N HIS A 14 -13.11 -1.62 -11.16
CA HIS A 14 -11.88 -0.92 -11.60
C HIS A 14 -11.78 -0.61 -13.10
N GLN A 15 -12.73 -1.02 -13.95
CA GLN A 15 -12.58 -0.91 -15.42
C GLN A 15 -13.67 -0.12 -16.14
N LYS A 16 -14.22 0.94 -15.55
CA LYS A 16 -15.00 1.93 -16.32
C LYS A 16 -14.65 3.36 -15.93
N ASP A 17 -13.85 3.96 -16.80
CA ASP A 17 -13.82 5.41 -17.09
C ASP A 17 -13.36 6.36 -15.97
N GLY A 18 -12.12 6.18 -15.49
CA GLY A 18 -11.53 7.10 -14.53
C GLY A 18 -10.01 7.08 -14.47
N GLY A 19 -9.35 7.66 -15.48
CA GLY A 19 -7.93 8.05 -15.48
C GLY A 19 -6.91 6.90 -15.38
N GLN A 20 -5.89 6.91 -16.23
CA GLN A 20 -4.73 6.04 -16.04
C GLN A 20 -3.95 6.51 -14.79
N THR A 21 -4.42 6.10 -13.61
CA THR A 21 -3.61 6.17 -12.40
C THR A 21 -2.62 5.01 -12.46
N SER A 22 -1.38 5.25 -12.05
CA SER A 22 -0.26 4.28 -12.12
C SER A 22 -0.51 2.99 -11.33
N LEU A 23 -1.64 2.87 -10.62
CA LEU A 23 -2.02 1.73 -9.81
C LEU A 23 -2.25 0.43 -10.59
N ALA A 24 -2.60 0.50 -11.88
CA ALA A 24 -2.94 -0.68 -12.69
C ALA A 24 -1.79 -1.14 -13.62
N SER A 25 -0.58 -0.58 -13.47
CA SER A 25 0.57 -0.97 -14.28
C SER A 25 1.29 -2.16 -13.66
N THR A 26 1.79 -3.07 -14.50
CA THR A 26 2.56 -4.23 -14.04
C THR A 26 3.78 -3.76 -13.25
N ASN A 27 3.92 -4.26 -12.02
CA ASN A 27 4.99 -3.90 -11.10
C ASN A 27 6.06 -5.01 -11.03
N ASN A 28 7.17 -4.75 -10.32
CA ASN A 28 8.26 -5.71 -10.18
C ASN A 28 7.84 -7.01 -9.47
N SER A 29 6.87 -6.95 -8.56
CA SER A 29 6.34 -8.11 -7.85
C SER A 29 5.52 -9.03 -8.77
N ASP A 30 4.92 -8.49 -9.84
CA ASP A 30 4.22 -9.28 -10.85
C ASP A 30 5.20 -10.09 -11.72
N TRP A 31 6.38 -9.53 -12.01
CA TRP A 31 7.44 -10.20 -12.80
C TRP A 31 8.27 -11.19 -11.97
N TRP A 32 8.53 -10.87 -10.70
CA TRP A 32 9.33 -11.69 -9.78
C TRP A 32 8.57 -11.98 -8.48
N PRO A 33 7.59 -12.90 -8.50
CA PRO A 33 6.71 -13.15 -7.35
C PRO A 33 7.43 -13.71 -6.12
N ASN A 34 8.63 -14.28 -6.29
CA ASN A 34 9.44 -14.83 -5.20
C ASN A 34 10.60 -13.90 -4.77
N ALA A 35 10.63 -12.64 -5.25
CA ALA A 35 11.62 -11.67 -4.82
C ALA A 35 11.41 -11.29 -3.33
N LEU A 36 12.51 -11.00 -2.63
CA LEU A 36 12.44 -10.54 -1.24
C LEU A 36 11.75 -9.17 -1.17
N ASN A 37 10.66 -9.09 -0.41
CA ASN A 37 9.93 -7.84 -0.22
C ASN A 37 10.67 -6.92 0.77
N LEU A 38 11.15 -5.77 0.29
CA LEU A 38 11.84 -4.76 1.10
C LEU A 38 10.93 -3.58 1.50
N ASP A 39 9.69 -3.53 1.00
CA ASP A 39 8.74 -2.44 1.26
C ASP A 39 8.49 -2.28 2.76
N ILE A 40 8.55 -3.39 3.50
CA ILE A 40 8.39 -3.44 4.96
C ILE A 40 9.33 -2.48 5.70
N LEU A 41 10.54 -2.27 5.17
CA LEU A 41 11.55 -1.41 5.79
C LEU A 41 11.21 0.09 5.67
N SER A 42 10.24 0.45 4.83
CA SER A 42 9.90 1.83 4.48
C SER A 42 8.50 2.29 4.94
N GLN A 43 7.69 1.39 5.52
CA GLN A 43 6.27 1.66 5.83
C GLN A 43 6.01 2.82 6.81
N HIS A 44 6.93 3.09 7.73
CA HIS A 44 6.79 4.10 8.79
C HIS A 44 7.92 5.14 8.79
N ASP A 45 8.32 5.57 7.59
CA ASP A 45 9.32 6.61 7.45
C ASP A 45 8.77 7.99 7.88
N LYS A 46 9.65 8.89 8.32
CA LYS A 46 9.32 10.24 8.76
C LYS A 46 8.67 11.07 7.66
N LYS A 47 8.98 10.80 6.39
CA LYS A 47 8.46 11.52 5.23
C LYS A 47 6.94 11.39 5.06
N THR A 48 6.36 10.26 5.46
CA THR A 48 4.92 10.00 5.33
C THR A 48 4.14 10.40 6.58
N ASN A 49 4.82 10.74 7.68
CA ASN A 49 4.18 11.22 8.90
C ASN A 49 3.71 12.68 8.69
N PRO A 50 2.40 12.97 8.82
CA PRO A 50 1.89 14.33 8.67
C PRO A 50 2.15 15.23 9.89
N MET A 51 2.60 14.68 11.01
CA MET A 51 2.88 15.43 12.24
C MET A 51 4.24 16.14 12.17
N ASP A 52 4.40 17.20 12.98
CA ASP A 52 5.67 17.90 13.08
C ASP A 52 6.81 16.96 13.54
N PRO A 53 8.07 17.20 13.11
CA PRO A 53 9.21 16.36 13.48
C PRO A 53 9.41 16.18 14.99
N ASP A 54 8.98 17.16 15.78
CA ASP A 54 9.14 17.21 17.23
C ASP A 54 7.83 16.87 17.99
N PHE A 55 6.82 16.35 17.31
CA PHE A 55 5.53 16.04 17.92
C PHE A 55 5.60 14.84 18.89
N ASP A 56 5.25 15.06 20.16
CA ASP A 56 5.14 14.02 21.20
C ASP A 56 3.66 13.68 21.48
N TYR A 57 3.22 12.53 20.96
CA TYR A 57 1.87 12.02 21.18
C TYR A 57 1.58 11.77 22.67
N ALA A 58 2.55 11.30 23.45
CA ALA A 58 2.35 11.00 24.86
C ALA A 58 2.16 12.27 25.70
N ALA A 59 2.85 13.34 25.36
CA ALA A 59 2.64 14.66 25.97
C ALA A 59 1.27 15.24 25.62
N ALA A 60 0.89 15.22 24.33
CA ALA A 60 -0.42 15.68 23.88
C ALA A 60 -1.56 14.93 24.57
N PHE A 61 -1.44 13.60 24.69
CA PHE A 61 -2.46 12.76 25.32
C PHE A 61 -2.72 13.13 26.79
N LYS A 62 -1.69 13.50 27.55
CA LYS A 62 -1.82 13.89 28.96
C LYS A 62 -2.55 15.22 29.18
N SER A 63 -2.73 16.01 28.13
CA SER A 63 -3.39 17.32 28.18
C SER A 63 -4.87 17.29 27.80
N LEU A 64 -5.40 16.11 27.45
CA LEU A 64 -6.83 15.88 27.18
C LEU A 64 -7.70 15.92 28.44
#